data_AF-A0A423I6F5-F1
#
_entry.id   AF-A0A423I6F5-F1
#
_cell.length_a   1.000
_cell.length_b   1.000
_cell.length_c   1.000
_cell.angle_alpha   90.00
_cell.angle_beta   90.00
_cell.angle_gamma   90.00
#
_symmetry.space_group_name_H-M   'P 1'
#
loop_
_entity.id
_entity.type
_entity.pdbx_description
1 polymer ?
#
loop_
_entity_poly.entity_id
_entity_poly.type
_entity_poly.pdbx_seq_one_letter_code
_entity_poly.pdbx_strand_id
1 'polypeptide(L)'
;MNARMLVLLLLPLAGCSSNSTETQMPVQILTASPANAQATDMPKVEQTLRPQDVLDVIFHISTSGSDAYRIQSGDQIGLNFTAASQLNGNQLVLPDGTIELPGANTSVKIAGMSSEQAREEIQRVYQRKQLFQPNRNQLTVQVISPLSNESNLKSALNHPATGMSREITVGTDGYASFPEIGAVPLQGMTVNQLETFLNKRYADLPGRMTVDVLLKSTAGNEIYVLGEVGQPGSYPIRRPVSVLEALTLARGSNAKARLDSVVIMRRNGNQVKAVHYDVEKALAGDASQIAYLQPDDMLFVPKTKLASAGELARQLADVVLFQGVGFSFGYRVDDKDSNNNN
;
A
#
# COMPACT_ATOMS: atom_id res chain seq x y z
N MET A 1 -27.58 -103.62 6.82
CA MET A 1 -28.38 -102.74 7.70
C MET A 1 -27.78 -101.35 7.67
N ASN A 2 -28.64 -100.36 7.47
CA ASN A 2 -28.43 -98.93 7.21
C ASN A 2 -27.38 -98.22 8.09
N ALA A 3 -26.61 -97.30 7.48
CA ALA A 3 -26.74 -95.86 7.72
C ALA A 3 -25.83 -95.06 6.76
N ARG A 4 -26.44 -94.19 5.94
CA ARG A 4 -25.74 -93.20 5.10
C ARG A 4 -25.21 -92.07 5.99
N MET A 5 -23.90 -91.88 6.03
CA MET A 5 -23.24 -90.77 6.71
C MET A 5 -23.01 -89.63 5.69
N LEU A 6 -23.78 -88.55 5.83
CA LEU A 6 -23.65 -87.32 5.06
C LEU A 6 -22.52 -86.47 5.69
N VAL A 7 -21.36 -86.43 5.06
CA VAL A 7 -20.23 -85.59 5.49
C VAL A 7 -20.39 -84.20 4.86
N LEU A 8 -20.80 -83.23 5.69
CA LEU A 8 -20.86 -81.82 5.32
C LEU A 8 -19.45 -81.21 5.49
N LEU A 9 -18.80 -80.90 4.37
CA LEU A 9 -17.44 -80.34 4.34
C LEU A 9 -17.51 -78.83 4.56
N LEU A 10 -17.35 -78.39 5.82
CA LEU A 10 -17.19 -76.98 6.21
C LEU A 10 -15.74 -76.55 5.97
N LEU A 11 -15.51 -75.79 4.89
CA LEU A 11 -14.25 -75.11 4.63
C LEU A 11 -14.13 -73.87 5.54
N PRO A 12 -13.09 -73.77 6.40
CA PRO A 12 -12.82 -72.52 7.10
C PRO A 12 -12.26 -71.50 6.11
N LEU A 13 -13.00 -70.43 5.87
CA LEU A 13 -12.49 -69.21 5.26
C LEU A 13 -11.42 -68.63 6.20
N ALA A 14 -10.15 -68.86 5.86
CA ALA A 14 -9.04 -68.15 6.47
C ALA A 14 -9.13 -66.67 6.07
N GLY A 15 -9.73 -65.86 6.95
CA GLY A 15 -9.66 -64.41 6.85
C GLY A 15 -8.20 -63.99 7.00
N CYS A 16 -7.62 -63.45 5.93
CA CYS A 16 -6.35 -62.75 6.02
C CYS A 16 -6.58 -61.48 6.83
N SER A 17 -6.24 -61.47 8.12
CA SER A 17 -6.09 -60.22 8.85
C SER A 17 -4.85 -59.51 8.31
N SER A 18 -5.05 -58.48 7.49
CA SER A 18 -3.97 -57.57 7.12
C SER A 18 -3.51 -56.85 8.39
N ASN A 19 -2.38 -57.24 8.95
CA ASN A 19 -1.71 -56.46 9.98
C ASN A 19 -1.28 -55.15 9.32
N SER A 20 -2.04 -54.08 9.55
CA SER A 20 -1.60 -52.71 9.27
C SER A 20 -0.44 -52.44 10.21
N THR A 21 0.76 -52.73 9.73
CA THR A 21 1.99 -52.20 10.33
C THR A 21 1.87 -50.70 10.16
N GLU A 22 1.45 -50.00 11.22
CA GLU A 22 1.59 -48.56 11.31
C GLU A 22 3.09 -48.28 11.21
N THR A 23 3.55 -48.03 9.99
CA THR A 23 4.83 -47.36 9.77
C THR A 23 4.63 -45.95 10.29
N GLN A 24 4.77 -45.77 11.61
CA GLN A 24 4.92 -44.46 12.21
C GLN A 24 6.19 -43.88 11.59
N MET A 25 6.02 -43.00 10.60
CA MET A 25 7.11 -42.17 10.12
C MET A 25 7.54 -41.34 11.33
N PRO A 26 8.76 -41.52 11.87
CA PRO A 26 9.20 -40.71 12.98
C PRO A 26 9.21 -39.25 12.52
N VAL A 27 8.27 -38.46 13.03
CA VAL A 27 8.26 -37.02 12.82
C VAL A 27 9.38 -36.47 13.71
N GLN A 28 10.58 -36.37 13.17
CA GLN A 28 11.65 -35.61 13.78
C GLN A 28 11.27 -34.13 13.65
N ILE A 29 10.79 -33.55 14.75
CA ILE A 29 10.52 -32.12 14.81
C ILE A 29 11.87 -31.42 14.73
N LEU A 30 12.18 -30.90 13.55
CA LEU A 30 13.36 -30.10 13.26
C LEU A 30 13.28 -28.80 14.06
N THR A 31 13.79 -28.83 15.29
CA THR A 31 13.93 -27.64 16.15
C THR A 31 15.39 -27.23 16.15
N ALA A 32 15.66 -25.97 15.81
CA ALA A 32 16.99 -25.42 15.90
C ALA A 32 17.45 -25.45 17.38
N SER A 33 18.71 -25.83 17.62
CA SER A 33 19.31 -25.80 18.96
C SER A 33 19.18 -24.39 19.56
N PRO A 34 18.86 -24.23 20.86
CA PRO A 34 18.50 -22.94 21.47
C PRO A 34 19.58 -21.85 21.35
N ALA A 35 20.83 -22.21 21.11
CA ALA A 35 21.92 -21.28 20.82
C ALA A 35 21.78 -20.55 19.46
N ASN A 36 21.08 -21.13 18.49
CA ASN A 36 20.84 -20.57 17.16
C ASN A 36 19.38 -20.11 16.94
N ALA A 37 18.51 -20.32 17.92
CA ALA A 37 17.08 -19.99 17.82
C ALA A 37 16.79 -18.48 17.71
N GLN A 38 17.77 -17.62 18.00
CA GLN A 38 17.63 -16.16 17.89
C GLN A 38 17.72 -15.62 16.45
N ALA A 39 18.03 -16.45 15.45
CA ALA A 39 18.16 -16.02 14.05
C ALA A 39 16.95 -16.40 13.15
N THR A 40 15.84 -16.85 13.74
CA THR A 40 14.61 -17.18 13.01
C THR A 40 13.55 -16.07 13.07
N ASP A 41 13.84 -14.97 13.77
CA ASP A 41 12.97 -13.80 13.71
C ASP A 41 13.01 -13.26 12.29
N MET A 42 11.86 -13.32 11.60
CA MET A 42 11.71 -12.67 10.31
C MET A 42 12.14 -11.22 10.49
N PRO A 43 13.14 -10.72 9.72
CA PRO A 43 13.51 -9.32 9.82
C PRO A 43 12.26 -8.52 9.55
N LYS A 44 11.85 -7.70 10.52
CA LYS A 44 10.71 -6.79 10.37
C LYS A 44 11.16 -5.72 9.38
N VAL A 45 11.00 -6.01 8.10
CA VAL A 45 11.27 -5.05 7.02
C VAL A 45 10.13 -4.06 7.06
N GLU A 46 10.36 -2.90 7.68
CA GLU A 46 9.45 -1.78 7.52
C GLU A 46 9.43 -1.41 6.05
N GLN A 47 8.24 -1.55 5.45
CA GLN A 47 8.06 -1.30 4.04
C GLN A 47 8.15 0.20 3.78
N THR A 48 9.25 0.60 3.15
CA THR A 48 9.48 1.97 2.69
C THR A 48 9.00 2.14 1.26
N LEU A 49 8.54 3.34 0.94
CA LEU A 49 8.12 3.74 -0.39
C LEU A 49 9.31 3.78 -1.36
N ARG A 50 9.09 3.25 -2.55
CA ARG A 50 10.05 3.18 -3.65
C ARG A 50 9.48 3.83 -4.91
N PRO A 51 10.35 4.24 -5.86
CA PRO A 51 9.92 4.66 -7.19
C PRO A 51 9.00 3.61 -7.82
N GLN A 52 7.92 4.05 -8.49
CA GLN A 52 6.83 3.23 -9.06
C GLN A 52 5.84 2.61 -8.07
N ASP A 53 5.97 2.84 -6.75
CA ASP A 53 4.88 2.50 -5.83
C ASP A 53 3.65 3.35 -6.12
N VAL A 54 2.47 2.78 -5.92
CA VAL A 54 1.19 3.44 -6.14
C VAL A 54 0.45 3.56 -4.82
N LEU A 55 0.15 4.79 -4.45
CA LEU A 55 -0.57 5.17 -3.25
C LEU A 55 -2.01 5.49 -3.60
N ASP A 56 -2.94 5.11 -2.73
CA ASP A 56 -4.31 5.61 -2.72
C ASP A 56 -4.44 6.57 -1.55
N VAL A 57 -4.59 7.86 -1.86
CA VAL A 57 -4.65 8.93 -0.85
C VAL A 57 -6.08 9.40 -0.75
N ILE A 58 -6.69 9.17 0.42
CA ILE A 58 -8.07 9.53 0.71
C ILE A 58 -8.05 10.85 1.47
N PHE A 59 -8.72 11.85 0.91
CA PHE A 59 -8.82 13.18 1.51
C PHE A 59 -10.11 13.32 2.30
N HIS A 60 -10.01 13.78 3.54
CA HIS A 60 -11.14 14.04 4.43
C HIS A 60 -11.20 15.54 4.74
N ILE A 61 -12.22 16.22 4.22
CA ILE A 61 -12.45 17.64 4.51
C ILE A 61 -13.41 17.73 5.69
N SER A 62 -12.91 18.15 6.85
CA SER A 62 -13.74 18.32 8.04
C SER A 62 -14.54 19.62 7.93
N THR A 63 -15.81 19.52 7.53
CA THR A 63 -16.75 20.67 7.54
C THR A 63 -17.17 21.09 8.95
N SER A 64 -16.58 20.49 9.98
CA SER A 64 -16.95 20.64 11.40
C SER A 64 -16.32 21.88 12.06
N GLY A 65 -15.44 22.59 11.35
CA GLY A 65 -15.06 23.95 11.71
C GLY A 65 -16.22 24.89 11.36
N SER A 66 -17.19 25.00 12.26
CA SER A 66 -18.29 25.95 12.18
C SER A 66 -17.82 27.40 12.36
N ASP A 67 -16.93 27.88 11.51
CA ASP A 67 -17.01 29.28 11.12
C ASP A 67 -18.30 29.38 10.30
N ALA A 68 -19.41 29.63 10.99
CA ALA A 68 -20.73 29.76 10.39
C ALA A 68 -20.59 30.61 9.13
N TYR A 69 -20.88 30.00 7.97
CA TYR A 69 -20.61 30.57 6.66
C TYR A 69 -20.97 32.06 6.62
N ARG A 70 -20.00 32.89 6.26
CA ARG A 70 -20.18 34.32 6.07
C ARG A 70 -20.23 34.62 4.59
N ILE A 71 -21.21 35.41 4.19
CA ILE A 71 -21.42 35.82 2.80
C ILE A 71 -20.18 36.57 2.31
N GLN A 72 -19.73 36.25 1.09
CA GLN A 72 -18.58 36.89 0.44
C GLN A 72 -19.01 37.55 -0.88
N SER A 73 -18.18 38.48 -1.37
CA SER A 73 -18.35 39.05 -2.70
C SER A 73 -18.26 37.97 -3.78
N GLY A 74 -19.18 37.99 -4.75
CA GLY A 74 -19.31 36.96 -5.78
C GLY A 74 -20.34 35.87 -5.45
N ASP A 75 -20.85 35.80 -4.23
CA ASP A 75 -21.93 34.87 -3.87
C ASP A 75 -23.25 35.21 -4.55
N GLN A 76 -24.08 34.20 -4.79
CA GLN A 76 -25.46 34.38 -5.23
C GLN A 76 -26.44 34.05 -4.11
N ILE A 77 -27.30 35.01 -3.80
CA ILE A 77 -28.29 34.92 -2.73
C ILE A 77 -29.68 34.88 -3.33
N GLY A 78 -30.42 33.83 -3.03
CA GLY A 78 -31.84 33.71 -3.35
C GLY A 78 -32.68 34.49 -2.36
N LEU A 79 -33.41 35.47 -2.87
CA LEU A 79 -34.45 36.15 -2.11
C LEU A 79 -35.78 35.52 -2.48
N ASN A 80 -36.43 34.87 -1.52
CA ASN A 80 -37.75 34.27 -1.70
C ASN A 80 -38.77 34.97 -0.80
N PHE A 81 -39.77 35.58 -1.44
CA PHE A 81 -40.85 36.30 -0.80
C PHE A 81 -42.14 35.48 -0.88
N THR A 82 -42.67 35.06 0.27
CA THR A 82 -43.89 34.23 0.36
C THR A 82 -45.13 34.95 -0.18
N ALA A 83 -45.20 36.27 -0.03
CA ALA A 83 -46.36 37.07 -0.43
C ALA A 83 -46.11 38.04 -1.58
N ALA A 84 -44.88 38.09 -2.10
CA ALA A 84 -44.48 39.00 -3.17
C ALA A 84 -43.57 38.24 -4.14
N SER A 85 -44.06 37.14 -4.69
CA SER A 85 -43.28 36.24 -5.54
C SER A 85 -42.68 36.93 -6.77
N GLN A 86 -43.26 38.04 -7.22
CA GLN A 86 -42.73 38.89 -8.27
C GLN A 86 -41.37 39.54 -7.94
N LEU A 87 -40.98 39.56 -6.66
CA LEU A 87 -39.68 40.05 -6.20
C LEU A 87 -38.66 38.92 -6.00
N ASN A 88 -39.07 37.67 -6.23
CA ASN A 88 -38.17 36.53 -6.08
C ASN A 88 -37.06 36.59 -7.13
N GLY A 89 -35.85 36.25 -6.72
CA GLY A 89 -34.74 36.18 -7.64
C GLY A 89 -33.41 36.01 -6.94
N ASN A 90 -32.39 35.74 -7.75
CA ASN A 90 -31.02 35.58 -7.28
C ASN A 90 -30.30 36.92 -7.41
N GLN A 91 -29.70 37.37 -6.32
CA GLN A 91 -28.90 38.59 -6.28
C GLN A 91 -27.42 38.22 -6.14
N LEU A 92 -26.59 38.80 -7.00
CA LEU A 92 -25.14 38.68 -6.92
C LEU A 92 -24.60 39.67 -5.89
N VAL A 93 -23.75 39.19 -4.98
CA VAL A 93 -23.02 40.07 -4.05
C VAL A 93 -21.91 40.77 -4.82
N LEU A 94 -22.00 42.08 -4.91
CA LEU A 94 -21.05 42.93 -5.65
C LEU A 94 -19.66 42.96 -4.95
N PRO A 95 -18.60 43.40 -5.66
CA PRO A 95 -17.25 43.51 -5.08
C PRO A 95 -17.15 44.44 -3.86
N ASP A 96 -18.07 45.38 -3.69
CA ASP A 96 -18.14 46.25 -2.50
C ASP A 96 -18.84 45.58 -1.29
N GLY A 97 -19.33 44.36 -1.48
CA GLY A 97 -20.01 43.54 -0.48
C GLY A 97 -21.51 43.83 -0.33
N THR A 98 -22.10 44.55 -1.28
CA THR A 98 -23.53 44.87 -1.28
C THR A 98 -24.34 44.00 -2.24
N ILE A 99 -25.65 43.92 -2.00
CA ILE A 99 -26.62 43.40 -2.98
C ILE A 99 -27.65 44.47 -3.30
N GLU A 100 -28.18 44.43 -4.52
CA GLU A 100 -29.35 45.23 -4.90
C GLU A 100 -30.62 44.55 -4.43
N LEU A 101 -31.54 45.33 -3.86
CA LEU A 101 -32.83 44.84 -3.36
C LEU A 101 -33.94 45.07 -4.39
N PRO A 102 -34.55 44.01 -4.96
CA PRO A 102 -35.65 44.13 -5.91
C PRO A 102 -36.80 44.97 -5.33
N GLY A 103 -37.27 45.96 -6.11
CA GLY A 103 -38.40 46.82 -5.75
C GLY A 103 -38.14 47.86 -4.67
N ALA A 104 -36.97 47.86 -4.02
CA ALA A 104 -36.62 48.84 -2.99
C ALA A 104 -35.72 49.98 -3.48
N ASN A 105 -35.20 49.88 -4.70
CA ASN A 105 -34.27 50.84 -5.33
C ASN A 105 -33.13 51.24 -4.39
N THR A 106 -32.57 50.26 -3.69
CA THR A 106 -31.52 50.46 -2.68
C THR A 106 -30.65 49.21 -2.59
N SER A 107 -29.40 49.39 -2.19
CA SER A 107 -28.47 48.29 -1.91
C SER A 107 -28.22 48.14 -0.42
N VAL A 108 -27.84 46.94 0.00
CA VAL A 108 -27.55 46.63 1.40
C VAL A 108 -26.25 45.83 1.50
N LYS A 109 -25.40 46.23 2.44
CA LYS A 109 -24.12 45.55 2.70
C LYS A 109 -24.36 44.32 3.54
N ILE A 110 -23.98 43.16 3.01
CA ILE A 110 -24.21 41.86 3.64
C ILE A 110 -22.96 40.97 3.64
N ALA A 111 -21.91 41.35 2.92
CA ALA A 111 -20.64 40.63 3.00
C ALA A 111 -20.10 40.64 4.44
N GLY A 112 -19.64 39.48 4.90
CA GLY A 112 -19.20 39.23 6.28
C GLY A 112 -20.33 38.83 7.24
N MET A 113 -21.60 38.92 6.86
CA MET A 113 -22.74 38.49 7.69
C MET A 113 -23.02 36.99 7.52
N SER A 114 -23.60 36.36 8.55
CA SER A 114 -24.23 35.04 8.38
C SER A 114 -25.53 35.14 7.59
N SER A 115 -26.06 34.01 7.11
CA SER A 115 -27.34 33.95 6.40
C SER A 115 -28.49 34.57 7.21
N GLU A 116 -28.55 34.29 8.52
CA GLU A 116 -29.56 34.86 9.42
C GLU A 116 -29.39 36.36 9.62
N GLN A 117 -28.14 36.83 9.81
CA GLN A 117 -27.85 38.26 9.95
C GLN A 117 -28.20 39.04 8.68
N ALA A 118 -27.87 38.49 7.51
CA ALA A 118 -28.24 39.08 6.23
C ALA A 118 -29.76 39.11 6.04
N ARG A 119 -30.47 38.04 6.41
CA ARG A 119 -31.95 38.01 6.39
C ARG A 119 -32.55 39.13 7.22
N GLU A 120 -32.07 39.31 8.44
CA GLU A 120 -32.53 40.37 9.33
C GLU A 120 -32.24 41.77 8.80
N GLU A 121 -31.04 42.00 8.25
CA GLU A 121 -30.66 43.30 7.68
C GLU A 121 -31.47 43.63 6.44
N ILE A 122 -31.63 42.69 5.51
CA ILE A 122 -32.47 42.87 4.32
C ILE A 122 -33.92 43.15 4.73
N GLN A 123 -34.46 42.39 5.67
CA GLN A 123 -35.82 42.58 6.20
C GLN A 123 -35.99 43.98 6.81
N ARG A 124 -35.00 44.46 7.58
CA ARG A 124 -34.99 45.81 8.18
C ARG A 124 -35.04 46.90 7.11
N VAL A 125 -34.32 46.75 6.00
CA VAL A 125 -34.31 47.73 4.89
C VAL A 125 -35.68 47.78 4.20
N TYR A 126 -36.29 46.64 3.90
CA TYR A 126 -37.62 46.57 3.29
C TYR A 126 -38.72 47.15 4.20
N GLN A 127 -38.65 46.90 5.50
CA GLN A 127 -39.59 47.47 6.48
C GLN A 127 -39.48 49.00 6.54
N ARG A 128 -38.26 49.55 6.54
CA ARG A 128 -38.04 51.01 6.56
C ARG A 128 -38.65 51.72 5.35
N LYS A 129 -38.63 51.07 4.19
CA LYS A 129 -39.20 51.59 2.94
C LYS A 129 -40.72 51.40 2.84
N GLN A 130 -41.36 50.82 3.87
CA GLN A 130 -42.82 50.57 3.92
C GLN A 130 -43.34 49.74 2.73
N LEU A 131 -42.49 48.88 2.16
CA LEU A 131 -42.82 48.06 0.99
C LEU A 131 -43.73 46.87 1.34
N PHE A 132 -43.84 46.55 2.63
CA PHE A 132 -44.67 45.47 3.14
C PHE A 132 -45.53 45.95 4.32
N GLN A 133 -46.71 45.33 4.49
CA GLN A 133 -47.61 45.63 5.60
C GLN A 133 -46.98 45.21 6.94
N PRO A 134 -47.17 45.97 8.04
CA PRO A 134 -46.68 45.58 9.35
C PRO A 134 -47.31 44.23 9.76
N ASN A 135 -46.48 43.28 10.20
CA ASN A 135 -46.85 41.95 10.75
C ASN A 135 -46.97 40.75 9.80
N ARG A 136 -46.30 40.71 8.64
CA ARG A 136 -46.08 39.44 7.93
C ARG A 136 -44.59 39.17 7.70
N ASN A 137 -44.05 38.14 8.35
CA ASN A 137 -42.72 37.60 8.02
C ASN A 137 -42.79 36.92 6.65
N GLN A 138 -42.44 37.67 5.60
CA GLN A 138 -42.64 37.26 4.21
C GLN A 138 -41.35 36.90 3.48
N LEU A 139 -40.17 37.03 4.09
CA LEU A 139 -38.88 36.85 3.43
C LEU A 139 -38.13 35.64 4.00
N THR A 140 -37.87 34.67 3.12
CA THR A 140 -36.92 33.59 3.35
C THR A 140 -35.69 33.87 2.50
N VAL A 141 -34.54 34.10 3.14
CA VAL A 141 -33.27 34.22 2.43
C VAL A 141 -32.65 32.83 2.37
N GLN A 142 -32.37 32.36 1.17
CA GLN A 142 -31.66 31.11 0.93
C GLN A 142 -30.39 31.42 0.16
N VAL A 143 -29.23 31.07 0.70
CA VAL A 143 -27.98 31.18 -0.05
C VAL A 143 -27.95 30.00 -1.01
N ILE A 144 -28.14 30.28 -2.31
CA ILE A 144 -28.33 29.24 -3.33
C ILE A 144 -26.99 28.64 -3.75
N SER A 145 -25.92 29.43 -3.72
CA SER A 145 -24.60 28.99 -4.11
C SER A 145 -23.54 29.69 -3.26
N PRO A 146 -23.12 29.11 -2.12
CA PRO A 146 -21.88 29.54 -1.52
C PRO A 146 -20.75 29.15 -2.49
N LEU A 147 -20.18 30.12 -3.20
CA LEU A 147 -18.90 29.92 -3.91
C LEU A 147 -17.76 29.92 -2.88
N SER A 148 -17.95 29.17 -1.80
CA SER A 148 -16.88 28.87 -0.87
C SER A 148 -15.72 28.27 -1.66
N ASN A 149 -14.51 28.71 -1.37
CA ASN A 149 -13.29 28.01 -1.82
C ASN A 149 -13.37 26.50 -1.51
N GLU A 150 -14.16 26.13 -0.50
CA GLU A 150 -14.50 24.76 -0.12
C GLU A 150 -15.36 23.99 -1.14
N SER A 151 -16.33 24.61 -1.83
CA SER A 151 -17.14 23.93 -2.87
C SER A 151 -16.36 23.77 -4.17
N ASN A 152 -15.48 24.73 -4.48
CA ASN A 152 -14.52 24.64 -5.58
C ASN A 152 -13.46 23.57 -5.30
N LEU A 153 -12.94 23.48 -4.06
CA LEU A 153 -11.99 22.45 -3.66
C LEU A 153 -12.65 21.06 -3.63
N LYS A 154 -13.86 20.93 -3.08
CA LYS A 154 -14.65 19.68 -3.12
C LYS A 154 -14.92 19.24 -4.56
N SER A 155 -15.25 20.16 -5.46
CA SER A 155 -15.44 19.86 -6.88
C SER A 155 -14.12 19.50 -7.60
N ALA A 156 -13.00 20.13 -7.22
CA ALA A 156 -11.68 19.82 -7.80
C ALA A 156 -11.07 18.51 -7.28
N LEU A 157 -11.41 18.12 -6.04
CA LEU A 157 -10.93 16.88 -5.44
C LEU A 157 -11.84 15.68 -5.72
N ASN A 158 -13.15 15.87 -5.89
CA ASN A 158 -14.08 14.81 -6.27
C ASN A 158 -13.83 14.34 -7.71
N HIS A 159 -13.15 13.20 -7.87
CA HIS A 159 -13.11 12.50 -9.14
C HIS A 159 -14.40 11.67 -9.32
N PRO A 160 -15.06 11.73 -10.50
CA PRO A 160 -16.30 10.97 -10.75
C PRO A 160 -16.18 9.47 -10.53
N ALA A 161 -14.96 8.91 -10.60
CA ALA A 161 -14.68 7.50 -10.46
C ALA A 161 -14.26 7.06 -9.03
N THR A 162 -13.66 7.95 -8.23
CA THR A 162 -13.01 7.59 -6.94
C THR A 162 -13.43 8.47 -5.76
N GLY A 163 -14.30 9.45 -5.96
CA GLY A 163 -14.72 10.38 -4.89
C GLY A 163 -13.54 11.21 -4.40
N MET A 164 -13.30 11.24 -3.08
CA MET A 164 -12.19 11.97 -2.45
C MET A 164 -10.88 11.16 -2.41
N SER A 165 -10.77 10.06 -3.14
CA SER A 165 -9.53 9.28 -3.26
C SER A 165 -8.77 9.62 -4.53
N ARG A 166 -7.45 9.76 -4.44
CA ARG A 166 -6.56 9.88 -5.60
C ARG A 166 -5.46 8.84 -5.58
N GLU A 167 -5.27 8.23 -6.73
CA GLU A 167 -4.13 7.38 -7.00
C GLU A 167 -2.91 8.26 -7.32
N ILE A 168 -1.85 8.13 -6.53
CA ILE A 168 -0.60 8.88 -6.66
C ILE A 168 0.55 7.88 -6.83
N THR A 169 1.21 7.94 -7.97
CA THR A 169 2.39 7.12 -8.25
C THR A 169 3.66 7.85 -7.84
N VAL A 170 4.56 7.14 -7.15
CA VAL A 170 5.90 7.63 -6.86
C VAL A 170 6.69 7.67 -8.18
N GLY A 171 7.18 8.85 -8.56
CA GLY A 171 7.98 9.06 -9.75
C GLY A 171 9.31 8.28 -9.71
N THR A 172 9.94 8.15 -10.87
CA THR A 172 11.27 7.52 -11.00
C THR A 172 12.37 8.29 -10.26
N ASP A 173 12.14 9.57 -10.00
CA ASP A 173 12.97 10.47 -9.20
C ASP A 173 12.74 10.33 -7.68
N GLY A 174 11.79 9.49 -7.26
CA GLY A 174 11.43 9.28 -5.86
C GLY A 174 10.50 10.34 -5.27
N TYR A 175 9.96 11.25 -6.10
CA TYR A 175 9.00 12.28 -5.70
C TYR A 175 7.58 11.89 -6.10
N ALA A 176 6.59 12.45 -5.42
CA ALA A 176 5.23 12.49 -5.94
C ALA A 176 4.58 13.85 -5.72
N SER A 177 3.62 14.19 -6.58
CA SER A 177 2.93 15.46 -6.53
C SER A 177 1.61 15.34 -5.76
N PHE A 178 1.45 16.19 -4.76
CA PHE A 178 0.26 16.25 -3.91
C PHE A 178 -0.48 17.58 -4.15
N PRO A 179 -1.84 17.57 -4.20
CA PRO A 179 -2.62 18.81 -4.34
C PRO A 179 -2.26 19.83 -3.26
N GLU A 180 -2.16 21.12 -3.61
CA GLU A 180 -1.82 22.25 -2.73
C GLU A 180 -0.43 22.22 -2.05
N ILE A 181 0.19 21.04 -1.88
CA ILE A 181 1.53 20.87 -1.29
C ILE A 181 2.62 20.86 -2.37
N GLY A 182 2.32 20.31 -3.56
CA GLY A 182 3.28 20.14 -4.65
C GLY A 182 4.12 18.87 -4.51
N ALA A 183 5.35 18.92 -5.03
CA ALA A 183 6.24 17.76 -5.05
C ALA A 183 6.81 17.44 -3.64
N VAL A 184 6.66 16.19 -3.21
CA VAL A 184 7.14 15.68 -1.92
C VAL A 184 8.09 14.51 -2.17
N PRO A 185 9.29 14.47 -1.53
CA PRO A 185 10.17 13.32 -1.61
C PRO A 185 9.57 12.17 -0.80
N LEU A 186 9.33 11.02 -1.44
CA LEU A 186 8.69 9.86 -0.80
C LEU A 186 9.65 8.69 -0.59
N GLN A 187 10.71 8.62 -1.39
CA GLN A 187 11.64 7.49 -1.35
C GLN A 187 12.22 7.30 0.06
N GLY A 188 12.11 6.07 0.57
CA GLY A 188 12.62 5.71 1.89
C GLY A 188 11.69 6.06 3.06
N MET A 189 10.60 6.80 2.84
CA MET A 189 9.58 7.02 3.87
C MET A 189 8.71 5.79 4.05
N THR A 190 8.25 5.53 5.27
CA THR A 190 7.15 4.57 5.49
C THR A 190 5.80 5.23 5.19
N VAL A 191 4.78 4.41 4.93
CA VAL A 191 3.41 4.91 4.71
C VAL A 191 2.94 5.78 5.89
N ASN A 192 3.21 5.34 7.12
CA ASN A 192 2.84 6.07 8.33
C ASN A 192 3.57 7.42 8.47
N GLN A 193 4.85 7.46 8.09
CA GLN A 193 5.63 8.70 8.09
C GLN A 193 5.07 9.69 7.06
N LEU A 194 4.72 9.20 5.87
CA LEU A 194 4.10 10.01 4.83
C LEU A 194 2.75 10.57 5.28
N GLU A 195 1.88 9.72 5.84
CA GLU A 195 0.57 10.13 6.35
C GLU A 195 0.71 11.23 7.42
N THR A 196 1.62 11.04 8.38
CA THR A 196 1.89 12.05 9.41
C THR A 196 2.39 13.37 8.81
N PHE A 197 3.29 13.28 7.80
CA PHE A 197 3.81 14.45 7.11
C PHE A 197 2.71 15.22 6.38
N LEU A 198 1.86 14.53 5.62
CA LEU A 198 0.79 15.13 4.84
C LEU A 198 -0.29 15.72 5.76
N ASN A 199 -0.70 15.00 6.81
CA ASN A 199 -1.68 15.49 7.78
C ASN A 199 -1.21 16.80 8.43
N LYS A 200 0.07 16.92 8.75
CA LYS A 200 0.65 18.16 9.26
C LYS A 200 0.58 19.30 8.22
N ARG A 201 0.96 19.02 6.97
CA ARG A 201 0.97 20.04 5.90
C ARG A 201 -0.43 20.51 5.51
N TYR A 202 -1.40 19.60 5.48
CA TYR A 202 -2.79 19.91 5.13
C TYR A 202 -3.59 20.55 6.28
N ALA A 203 -3.20 20.31 7.53
CA ALA A 203 -3.79 20.99 8.68
C ALA A 203 -3.55 22.51 8.68
N ASP A 204 -2.44 22.97 8.09
CA ASP A 204 -2.09 24.39 7.99
C ASP A 204 -2.84 25.12 6.86
N LEU A 205 -3.57 24.40 6.00
CA LEU A 205 -4.31 24.98 4.87
C LEU A 205 -5.76 25.38 5.23
N PRO A 206 -6.35 26.35 4.50
CA PRO A 206 -7.75 26.70 4.64
C PRO A 206 -8.66 25.49 4.38
N GLY A 207 -9.62 25.23 5.25
CA GLY A 207 -10.56 24.10 5.12
C GLY A 207 -10.21 22.84 5.90
N ARG A 208 -9.08 22.82 6.65
CA ARG A 208 -8.66 21.75 7.58
C ARG A 208 -8.93 20.34 7.04
N MET A 209 -8.01 19.87 6.21
CA MET A 209 -8.09 18.55 5.59
C MET A 209 -7.19 17.57 6.34
N THR A 210 -7.69 16.36 6.56
CA THR A 210 -6.89 15.21 6.96
C THR A 210 -6.78 14.24 5.80
N VAL A 211 -5.75 13.42 5.80
CA VAL A 211 -5.51 12.41 4.77
C VAL A 211 -5.25 11.06 5.40
N ASP A 212 -5.79 10.03 4.76
CA ASP A 212 -5.42 8.65 5.00
C ASP A 212 -4.66 8.15 3.77
N VAL A 213 -3.55 7.44 3.99
CA VAL A 213 -2.70 6.95 2.91
C VAL A 213 -2.70 5.43 2.93
N LEU A 214 -3.09 4.81 1.82
CA LEU A 214 -3.01 3.38 1.63
C LEU A 214 -2.04 3.04 0.51
N LEU A 215 -1.23 2.01 0.69
CA LEU A 215 -0.40 1.47 -0.38
C LEU A 215 -1.23 0.54 -1.26
N LYS A 216 -1.53 0.97 -2.49
CA LYS A 216 -2.39 0.24 -3.44
C LYS A 216 -1.62 -0.83 -4.21
N SER A 217 -0.45 -0.48 -4.72
CA SER A 217 0.48 -1.42 -5.33
C SER A 217 1.92 -0.97 -5.13
N THR A 218 2.85 -1.90 -5.22
CA THR A 218 4.28 -1.61 -5.14
C THR A 218 4.92 -1.75 -6.51
N ALA A 219 5.97 -0.96 -6.76
CA ALA A 219 6.98 -1.25 -7.75
C ALA A 219 7.39 -2.72 -7.65
N GLY A 220 7.59 -3.40 -8.78
CA GLY A 220 7.76 -4.85 -8.89
C GLY A 220 8.46 -5.46 -7.70
N ASN A 221 7.69 -6.05 -6.78
CA ASN A 221 8.26 -6.88 -5.73
C ASN A 221 8.53 -8.21 -6.37
N GLU A 222 9.63 -8.35 -7.09
CA GLU A 222 10.01 -9.60 -7.73
C GLU A 222 11.39 -10.04 -7.27
N ILE A 223 11.58 -11.35 -7.28
CA ILE A 223 12.89 -11.98 -7.16
C ILE A 223 13.26 -12.56 -8.52
N TYR A 224 14.55 -12.68 -8.78
CA TYR A 224 15.04 -13.28 -10.01
C TYR A 224 15.64 -14.63 -9.68
N VAL A 225 15.08 -15.71 -10.23
CA VAL A 225 15.61 -17.07 -10.04
C VAL A 225 16.21 -17.53 -11.36
N LEU A 226 17.51 -17.79 -11.36
CA LEU A 226 18.30 -18.07 -12.56
C LEU A 226 19.17 -19.31 -12.41
N GLY A 227 19.63 -19.81 -13.56
CA GLY A 227 20.53 -20.97 -13.64
C GLY A 227 19.77 -22.29 -13.76
N GLU A 228 20.22 -23.32 -13.06
CA GLU A 228 19.72 -24.70 -13.18
C GLU A 228 18.46 -24.97 -12.38
N VAL A 229 17.41 -24.22 -12.71
CA VAL A 229 16.06 -24.42 -12.20
C VAL A 229 15.13 -24.86 -13.33
N GLY A 230 13.96 -25.40 -12.96
CA GLY A 230 12.98 -25.88 -13.92
C GLY A 230 12.47 -24.77 -14.85
N GLN A 231 12.29 -23.57 -14.30
CA GLN A 231 11.92 -22.38 -15.05
C GLN A 231 12.70 -21.17 -14.53
N PRO A 232 13.74 -20.69 -15.24
CA PRO A 232 14.40 -19.44 -14.91
C PRO A 232 13.52 -18.23 -15.26
N GLY A 233 13.52 -17.19 -14.43
CA GLY A 233 12.74 -15.98 -14.68
C GLY A 233 12.59 -15.07 -13.46
N SER A 234 11.80 -14.01 -13.63
CA SER A 234 11.37 -13.16 -12.53
C SER A 234 10.07 -13.67 -11.91
N TYR A 235 9.96 -13.53 -10.60
CA TYR A 235 8.86 -14.06 -9.81
C TYR A 235 8.33 -12.99 -8.86
N PRO A 236 7.08 -12.53 -9.03
CA PRO A 236 6.50 -11.57 -8.11
C PRO A 236 6.27 -12.21 -6.73
N ILE A 237 6.73 -11.53 -5.69
CA ILE A 237 6.61 -11.88 -4.28
C ILE A 237 5.78 -10.82 -3.56
N ARG A 238 4.99 -11.24 -2.56
CA ARG A 238 4.21 -10.32 -1.71
C ARG A 238 4.82 -10.13 -0.32
N ARG A 239 5.76 -11.00 0.04
CA ARG A 239 6.47 -11.07 1.32
C ARG A 239 7.87 -11.63 1.06
N PRO A 240 8.83 -11.47 1.98
CA PRO A 240 10.08 -12.22 1.92
C PRO A 240 9.78 -13.72 1.76
N VAL A 241 10.47 -14.36 0.82
CA VAL A 241 10.32 -15.80 0.52
C VAL A 241 11.63 -16.51 0.84
N SER A 242 11.54 -17.75 1.33
CA SER A 242 12.77 -18.52 1.59
C SER A 242 13.41 -18.96 0.27
N VAL A 243 14.70 -19.30 0.29
CA VAL A 243 15.38 -19.89 -0.90
C VAL A 243 14.66 -21.14 -1.38
N LEU A 244 14.14 -21.97 -0.46
CA LEU A 244 13.40 -23.17 -0.80
C LEU A 244 12.07 -22.83 -1.49
N GLU A 245 11.35 -21.83 -0.99
CA GLU A 245 10.11 -21.32 -1.62
C GLU A 245 10.38 -20.71 -2.99
N ALA A 246 11.50 -20.00 -3.17
CA ALA A 246 11.91 -19.49 -4.47
C ALA A 246 12.23 -20.60 -5.48
N LEU A 247 12.88 -21.68 -5.04
CA LEU A 247 13.12 -22.85 -5.88
C LEU A 247 11.81 -23.55 -6.27
N THR A 248 10.84 -23.65 -5.36
CA THR A 248 9.54 -24.26 -5.70
C THR A 248 8.76 -23.41 -6.70
N LEU A 249 8.78 -22.07 -6.56
CA LEU A 249 8.23 -21.14 -7.55
C LEU A 249 8.88 -21.33 -8.94
N ALA A 250 10.18 -21.61 -8.97
CA ALA A 250 10.94 -21.91 -10.19
C ALA A 250 10.80 -23.35 -10.69
N ARG A 251 9.80 -24.11 -10.22
CA ARG A 251 9.53 -25.52 -10.55
C ARG A 251 10.64 -26.50 -10.14
N GLY A 252 11.31 -26.20 -9.04
CA GLY A 252 12.41 -27.00 -8.49
C GLY A 252 13.72 -26.82 -9.24
N SER A 253 14.73 -27.59 -8.83
CA SER A 253 16.05 -27.60 -9.46
C SER A 253 16.18 -28.68 -10.53
N ASN A 254 17.00 -28.44 -11.54
CA ASN A 254 17.30 -29.47 -12.55
C ASN A 254 18.27 -30.53 -12.01
N ALA A 255 18.36 -31.69 -12.68
CA ALA A 255 19.27 -32.76 -12.29
C ALA A 255 20.76 -32.38 -12.32
N LYS A 256 21.11 -31.31 -13.04
CA LYS A 256 22.46 -30.77 -13.15
C LYS A 256 22.76 -29.65 -12.13
N ALA A 257 21.77 -29.29 -11.29
CA ALA A 257 21.93 -28.23 -10.31
C ALA A 257 22.88 -28.65 -9.19
N ARG A 258 23.72 -27.70 -8.75
CA ARG A 258 24.56 -27.82 -7.56
C ARG A 258 23.93 -27.05 -6.41
N LEU A 259 23.09 -27.74 -5.64
CA LEU A 259 22.32 -27.17 -4.54
C LEU A 259 23.20 -26.77 -3.34
N ASP A 260 24.39 -27.36 -3.22
CA ASP A 260 25.41 -26.99 -2.24
C ASP A 260 26.14 -25.67 -2.55
N SER A 261 25.94 -25.10 -3.75
CA SER A 261 26.72 -23.96 -4.28
C SER A 261 25.86 -22.75 -4.67
N VAL A 262 24.62 -22.68 -4.18
CA VAL A 262 23.66 -21.64 -4.58
C VAL A 262 24.13 -20.26 -4.09
N VAL A 263 23.91 -19.23 -4.90
CA VAL A 263 24.34 -17.86 -4.59
C VAL A 263 23.14 -16.93 -4.53
N ILE A 264 23.02 -16.21 -3.43
CA ILE A 264 22.07 -15.11 -3.25
C ILE A 264 22.84 -13.82 -3.52
N MET A 265 22.37 -13.02 -4.46
CA MET A 265 22.93 -11.72 -4.76
C MET A 265 21.95 -10.63 -4.39
N ARG A 266 22.40 -9.73 -3.52
CA ARG A 266 21.63 -8.56 -3.09
C ARG A 266 22.34 -7.29 -3.52
N ARG A 267 21.61 -6.42 -4.20
CA ARG A 267 22.11 -5.09 -4.58
C ARG A 267 21.95 -4.13 -3.41
N ASN A 268 23.02 -3.41 -3.08
CA ASN A 268 22.99 -2.28 -2.16
C ASN A 268 23.67 -1.09 -2.83
N GLY A 269 22.86 -0.20 -3.43
CA GLY A 269 23.35 0.91 -4.26
C GLY A 269 24.15 0.42 -5.48
N ASN A 270 25.42 0.81 -5.55
CA ASN A 270 26.33 0.40 -6.63
C ASN A 270 27.18 -0.84 -6.31
N GLN A 271 26.92 -1.50 -5.18
CA GLN A 271 27.60 -2.72 -4.76
C GLN A 271 26.64 -3.90 -4.82
N VAL A 272 27.12 -5.05 -5.28
CA VAL A 272 26.38 -6.32 -5.21
C VAL A 272 27.09 -7.23 -4.22
N LYS A 273 26.36 -7.61 -3.18
CA LYS A 273 26.81 -8.58 -2.17
C LYS A 273 26.32 -9.95 -2.58
N ALA A 274 27.26 -10.84 -2.88
CA ALA A 274 26.98 -12.25 -3.14
C ALA A 274 27.23 -13.08 -1.88
N VAL A 275 26.25 -13.88 -1.48
CA VAL A 275 26.28 -14.77 -0.32
C VAL A 275 26.04 -16.19 -0.79
N HIS A 276 26.93 -17.10 -0.39
CA HIS A 276 26.79 -18.52 -0.64
C HIS A 276 25.74 -19.13 0.31
N TYR A 277 24.87 -19.98 -0.22
CA TYR A 277 23.85 -20.71 0.53
C TYR A 277 23.82 -22.17 0.12
N ASP A 278 23.92 -23.05 1.11
CA ASP A 278 23.89 -24.51 0.93
C ASP A 278 22.46 -25.01 1.12
N VAL A 279 21.76 -25.27 0.01
CA VAL A 279 20.38 -25.76 0.02
C VAL A 279 20.32 -27.23 0.46
N GLU A 280 21.35 -28.03 0.20
CA GLU A 280 21.37 -29.45 0.59
C GLU A 280 21.36 -29.58 2.12
N LYS A 281 22.16 -28.77 2.82
CA LYS A 281 22.11 -28.69 4.29
C LYS A 281 20.76 -28.21 4.81
N ALA A 282 20.12 -27.29 4.10
CA ALA A 282 18.80 -26.80 4.47
C ALA A 282 17.70 -27.88 4.33
N LEU A 283 17.78 -28.70 3.28
CA LEU A 283 16.88 -29.83 3.08
C LEU A 283 17.14 -30.97 4.07
N ALA A 284 18.40 -31.17 4.47
CA ALA A 284 18.80 -32.16 5.47
C ALA A 284 18.44 -31.76 6.92
N GLY A 285 17.94 -30.55 7.14
CA GLY A 285 17.55 -30.06 8.47
C GLY A 285 18.71 -29.52 9.32
N ASP A 286 19.91 -29.44 8.75
CA ASP A 286 21.15 -28.99 9.41
C ASP A 286 21.45 -27.51 9.16
N ALA A 287 20.67 -26.81 8.34
CA ALA A 287 20.90 -25.38 8.13
C ALA A 287 20.60 -24.59 9.41
N SER A 288 21.66 -24.05 9.99
CA SER A 288 21.59 -23.19 11.16
C SER A 288 20.81 -21.89 10.92
N GLN A 289 20.52 -21.51 9.68
CA GLN A 289 19.73 -20.32 9.31
C GLN A 289 18.97 -20.53 7.99
N ILE A 290 17.64 -20.34 8.01
CA ILE A 290 16.81 -20.28 6.79
C ILE A 290 17.09 -18.94 6.09
N ALA A 291 17.63 -18.97 4.86
CA ALA A 291 17.86 -17.75 4.11
C ALA A 291 16.58 -17.25 3.43
N TYR A 292 16.31 -15.95 3.60
CA TYR A 292 15.18 -15.25 2.99
C TYR A 292 15.64 -14.27 1.90
N LEU A 293 14.95 -14.31 0.78
CA LEU A 293 15.07 -13.39 -0.33
C LEU A 293 14.17 -12.16 -0.11
N GLN A 294 14.70 -11.01 -0.49
CA GLN A 294 14.05 -9.71 -0.50
C GLN A 294 13.73 -9.29 -1.94
N PRO A 295 12.85 -8.30 -2.15
CA PRO A 295 12.63 -7.73 -3.48
C PRO A 295 13.96 -7.33 -4.14
N ASP A 296 14.07 -7.57 -5.45
CA ASP A 296 15.25 -7.35 -6.28
C ASP A 296 16.45 -8.26 -6.00
N ASP A 297 16.33 -9.24 -5.09
CA ASP A 297 17.35 -10.27 -4.93
C ASP A 297 17.37 -11.21 -6.14
N MET A 298 18.58 -11.64 -6.49
CA MET A 298 18.80 -12.67 -7.48
C MET A 298 19.31 -13.94 -6.81
N LEU A 299 18.58 -15.03 -7.00
CA LEU A 299 18.97 -16.38 -6.65
C LEU A 299 19.56 -17.06 -7.89
N PHE A 300 20.84 -17.40 -7.83
CA PHE A 300 21.54 -18.10 -8.91
C PHE A 300 21.86 -19.54 -8.50
N VAL A 301 21.37 -20.50 -9.29
CA VAL A 301 21.60 -21.93 -9.10
C VAL A 301 22.59 -22.43 -10.15
N PRO A 302 23.82 -22.81 -9.77
CA PRO A 302 24.85 -23.14 -10.74
C PRO A 302 24.78 -24.58 -11.25
N LYS A 303 25.37 -24.81 -12.44
CA LYS A 303 25.61 -26.14 -13.05
C LYS A 303 26.76 -26.92 -12.41
N THR A 304 27.74 -26.19 -11.86
CA THR A 304 29.00 -26.73 -11.35
C THR A 304 29.31 -26.04 -10.03
N LYS A 305 30.16 -26.67 -9.19
CA LYS A 305 30.67 -25.99 -8.01
C LYS A 305 31.34 -24.70 -8.46
N LEU A 306 30.96 -23.58 -7.85
CA LEU A 306 31.60 -22.30 -8.13
C LEU A 306 32.98 -22.32 -7.48
N ALA A 307 34.02 -22.45 -8.30
CA ALA A 307 35.38 -22.44 -7.81
C ALA A 307 35.92 -21.00 -7.65
N SER A 308 35.30 -20.01 -8.30
CA SER A 308 35.71 -18.61 -8.21
C SER A 308 34.61 -17.58 -8.51
N ALA A 309 34.85 -16.36 -8.04
CA ALA A 309 34.09 -15.15 -8.40
C ALA A 309 34.06 -14.88 -9.92
N GLY A 310 35.14 -15.22 -10.64
CA GLY A 310 35.26 -15.01 -12.08
C GLY A 310 34.37 -15.95 -12.91
N GLU A 311 34.15 -17.17 -12.45
CA GLU A 311 33.24 -18.13 -13.10
C GLU A 311 31.78 -17.72 -12.95
N LEU A 312 31.37 -17.24 -11.77
CA LEU A 312 30.04 -16.68 -11.57
C LEU A 312 29.84 -15.43 -12.45
N ALA A 313 30.80 -14.49 -12.44
CA ALA A 313 30.71 -13.29 -13.27
C ALA A 313 30.57 -13.64 -14.77
N ARG A 314 31.29 -14.66 -15.25
CA ARG A 314 31.17 -15.15 -16.63
C ARG A 314 29.83 -15.83 -16.91
N GLN A 315 29.30 -16.60 -15.96
CA GLN A 315 27.98 -17.22 -16.09
C GLN A 315 26.83 -16.19 -16.03
N LEU A 316 27.04 -15.05 -15.37
CA LEU A 316 26.06 -13.96 -15.26
C LEU A 316 26.21 -12.89 -16.36
N ALA A 317 27.37 -12.78 -16.99
CA ALA A 317 27.63 -11.82 -18.08
C ALA A 317 26.67 -12.01 -19.26
N ASP A 318 26.18 -13.24 -19.47
CA ASP A 318 25.22 -13.56 -20.54
C ASP A 318 23.76 -13.29 -20.13
N VAL A 319 23.48 -13.08 -18.84
CA VAL A 319 22.12 -12.95 -18.29
C VAL A 319 21.81 -11.52 -17.84
N VAL A 320 22.82 -10.69 -17.54
CA VAL A 320 22.57 -9.31 -17.09
C VAL A 320 23.49 -8.28 -17.74
N LEU A 321 22.87 -7.27 -18.38
CA LEU A 321 23.49 -6.03 -18.84
C LEU A 321 23.88 -5.13 -17.65
N PHE A 322 24.84 -5.55 -16.82
CA PHE A 322 25.41 -4.69 -15.76
C PHE A 322 26.67 -3.99 -16.28
N GLN A 323 26.50 -2.90 -17.02
CA GLN A 323 27.62 -1.99 -17.28
C GLN A 323 27.93 -1.20 -16.00
N GLY A 324 29.09 -1.45 -15.39
CA GLY A 324 29.68 -0.57 -14.36
C GLY A 324 29.48 -0.95 -12.88
N VAL A 325 29.11 -2.19 -12.54
CA VAL A 325 28.92 -2.65 -11.15
C VAL A 325 30.13 -3.42 -10.63
N GLY A 326 30.62 -3.09 -9.42
CA GLY A 326 31.67 -3.85 -8.72
C GLY A 326 31.08 -4.96 -7.84
N PHE A 327 31.61 -6.18 -7.96
CA PHE A 327 31.21 -7.33 -7.14
C PHE A 327 32.15 -7.52 -5.94
N SER A 328 31.60 -7.74 -4.75
CA SER A 328 32.36 -8.11 -3.55
C SER A 328 31.86 -9.43 -2.97
N PHE A 329 32.77 -10.38 -2.76
CA PHE A 329 32.48 -11.72 -2.25
C PHE A 329 32.96 -11.85 -0.81
N GLY A 330 32.09 -12.32 0.08
CA GLY A 330 32.46 -12.65 1.46
C GLY A 330 32.33 -14.15 1.68
N TYR A 331 33.46 -14.83 1.96
CA TYR A 331 33.45 -16.22 2.42
C TYR A 331 33.61 -16.24 3.94
N ARG A 332 32.71 -16.93 4.65
CA ARG A 332 32.92 -17.27 6.06
C ARG A 332 33.44 -18.70 6.10
N VAL A 333 34.71 -18.85 6.49
CA VAL A 333 35.25 -20.13 6.92
C VAL A 333 34.86 -20.27 8.38
N ASP A 334 33.91 -21.16 8.70
CA ASP A 334 33.78 -21.63 10.09
C ASP A 334 34.88 -22.68 10.30
N ASP A 335 35.97 -22.26 10.92
CA ASP A 335 37.06 -23.13 11.33
C ASP A 335 36.61 -23.90 12.57
N LYS A 336 36.39 -25.21 12.42
CA LYS A 336 36.03 -26.10 13.52
C LYS A 336 37.27 -26.87 13.95
N ASP A 337 37.79 -26.46 15.11
CA ASP A 337 38.65 -27.20 16.02
C ASP A 337 40.03 -27.63 15.47
N SER A 338 40.97 -26.67 15.52
CA SER A 338 42.37 -26.95 15.85
C SER A 338 42.43 -27.55 17.26
N ASN A 339 42.40 -28.88 17.35
CA ASN A 339 42.69 -29.59 18.58
C ASN A 339 44.23 -29.73 18.68
N ASN A 340 44.89 -28.68 19.16
CA ASN A 340 46.30 -28.71 19.51
C ASN A 340 46.42 -28.92 21.03
N ASN A 341 46.74 -30.14 21.44
CA ASN A 341 47.09 -30.46 22.82
C ASN A 341 48.58 -30.78 22.89
N ASN A 342 49.29 -29.84 23.53
CA ASN A 342 50.54 -29.92 24.30
C ASN A 342 51.59 -30.98 23.95
#